data_AF-A0AA95FXL7-F1
#
_entry.id   AF-A0AA95FXL7-F1
#
_cell.length_a   1.000
_cell.length_b   1.000
_cell.length_c   1.000
_cell.angle_alpha   90.00
_cell.angle_beta   90.00
_cell.angle_gamma   90.00
#
_symmetry.space_group_name_H-M   'P 1'
#
loop_
_entity.id
_entity.type
_entity.pdbx_description
1 polymer ?
#
loop_
_entity_poly.entity_id
_entity_poly.type
_entity_poly.pdbx_seq_one_letter_code
_entity_poly.pdbx_strand_id
1 'polypeptide(L)'
;MDADLDTRLDELIGTSSPLSAHRTPELDALLDELVASATPASSAAFKPGSRERRRRIGLVAASVVAIAGVGIGGAAASGILSPSPSTSSWFTEDGVVHLPIVLSPTKTCQVTFAPVPREASATSLDKWDQTLSAAHTFMKSVDAEELSVPAAVTAYRASVPTEQLEGQSAATVSITAVGAELAGRMQAALTAQGLPADAISVATFSKCGSNDSE
;
A
#
# COMPACT_ATOMS: atom_id res chain seq x y z
N MET A 1 -13.54 -39.19 20.09
CA MET A 1 -14.00 -38.17 21.06
C MET A 1 -14.16 -36.82 20.36
N ASP A 2 -14.29 -36.81 19.02
CA ASP A 2 -14.20 -35.59 18.21
C ASP A 2 -15.55 -35.00 17.77
N ALA A 3 -16.64 -35.79 17.81
CA ALA A 3 -17.96 -35.34 17.38
C ALA A 3 -18.56 -34.21 18.26
N ASP A 4 -18.11 -34.09 19.51
CA ASP A 4 -18.58 -33.07 20.46
C ASP A 4 -17.96 -31.68 20.17
N LEU A 5 -16.76 -31.66 19.58
CA LEU A 5 -16.02 -30.42 19.34
C LEU A 5 -16.52 -29.69 18.08
N ASP A 6 -16.85 -30.45 17.02
CA ASP A 6 -17.44 -29.91 15.79
C ASP A 6 -18.81 -29.27 16.06
N THR A 7 -19.66 -29.95 16.83
CA THR A 7 -21.01 -29.45 17.17
C THR A 7 -20.95 -28.13 17.96
N ARG A 8 -19.96 -28.01 18.87
CA ARG A 8 -19.77 -26.81 19.68
C ARG A 8 -19.19 -25.64 18.88
N LEU A 9 -18.38 -25.91 17.86
CA LEU A 9 -17.84 -24.88 16.97
C LEU A 9 -18.95 -24.29 16.09
N ASP A 10 -19.81 -25.15 15.53
CA ASP A 10 -20.96 -24.72 14.74
C ASP A 10 -21.95 -23.87 15.57
N GLU A 11 -22.15 -24.21 16.85
CA GLU A 11 -22.99 -23.43 17.76
C GLU A 11 -22.39 -22.04 18.08
N LEU A 12 -21.07 -21.96 18.24
CA LEU A 12 -20.37 -20.68 18.45
C LEU A 12 -20.36 -19.82 17.17
N ILE A 13 -20.25 -20.41 15.99
CA ILE A 13 -20.34 -19.68 14.72
C ILE A 13 -21.77 -19.16 14.51
N GLY A 14 -22.79 -19.98 14.82
CA GLY A 14 -24.19 -19.58 14.71
C GLY A 14 -24.58 -18.43 15.65
N THR A 15 -24.01 -18.40 16.86
CA THR A 15 -24.31 -17.36 17.87
C THR A 15 -23.44 -16.11 17.73
N SER A 16 -22.29 -16.19 17.07
CA SER A 16 -21.37 -15.06 16.86
C SER A 16 -21.66 -14.22 15.63
N SER A 17 -22.62 -14.61 14.78
CA SER A 17 -23.07 -13.76 13.68
C SER A 17 -23.70 -12.49 14.26
N PRO A 18 -23.05 -11.32 14.13
CA PRO A 18 -23.64 -10.09 14.63
C PRO A 18 -24.99 -9.90 13.94
N LEU A 19 -26.01 -9.49 14.69
CA LEU A 19 -27.27 -9.02 14.13
C LEU A 19 -26.92 -8.04 13.01
N SER A 20 -27.14 -8.47 11.76
CA SER A 20 -26.89 -7.63 10.61
C SER A 20 -27.80 -6.42 10.78
N ALA A 21 -27.22 -5.29 11.17
CA ALA A 21 -27.97 -4.06 11.34
C ALA A 21 -28.71 -3.81 10.03
N HIS A 22 -30.05 -3.72 10.09
CA HIS A 22 -30.84 -3.44 8.91
C HIS A 22 -30.30 -2.18 8.25
N ARG A 23 -29.86 -2.31 6.99
CA ARG A 23 -29.45 -1.15 6.19
C ARG A 23 -30.64 -0.21 6.10
N THR A 24 -30.50 0.97 6.68
CA THR A 24 -31.46 2.04 6.52
C THR A 24 -31.17 2.78 5.23
N PRO A 25 -32.18 3.34 4.55
CA PRO A 25 -31.97 4.14 3.35
C PRO A 25 -31.08 5.37 3.60
N GLU A 26 -31.00 5.84 4.85
CA GLU A 26 -30.09 6.92 5.27
C GLU A 26 -28.61 6.47 5.25
N LEU A 27 -28.31 5.23 5.62
CA LEU A 27 -26.95 4.70 5.59
C LEU A 27 -26.50 4.46 4.14
N ASP A 28 -27.39 4.00 3.28
CA ASP A 28 -27.12 3.85 1.84
C ASP A 28 -26.87 5.22 1.19
N ALA A 29 -27.62 6.26 1.56
CA ALA A 29 -27.39 7.63 1.06
C ALA A 29 -26.02 8.21 1.50
N LEU A 30 -25.61 7.95 2.75
CA LEU A 30 -24.28 8.36 3.24
C LEU A 30 -23.16 7.60 2.53
N LEU A 31 -23.35 6.31 2.24
CA LEU A 31 -22.41 5.51 1.46
C LEU A 31 -22.28 6.03 0.03
N ASP A 32 -23.38 6.36 -0.63
CA ASP A 32 -23.38 6.93 -1.97
C ASP A 32 -22.69 8.31 -2.01
N GLU A 33 -22.89 9.14 -0.98
CA GLU A 33 -22.19 10.43 -0.83
C GLU A 33 -20.67 10.25 -0.60
N LEU A 34 -20.28 9.26 0.22
CA LEU A 34 -18.88 8.91 0.41
C LEU A 34 -18.23 8.38 -0.87
N VAL A 35 -18.93 7.53 -1.63
CA VAL A 35 -18.42 7.03 -2.92
C VAL A 35 -18.33 8.17 -3.94
N ALA A 36 -19.33 9.07 -3.99
CA ALA A 36 -19.31 10.22 -4.89
C ALA A 36 -18.18 11.21 -4.57
N SER A 37 -17.87 11.42 -3.29
CA SER A 37 -16.76 12.29 -2.86
C SER A 37 -15.38 11.63 -3.00
N ALA A 38 -15.30 10.30 -2.87
CA ALA A 38 -14.07 9.53 -3.04
C ALA A 38 -13.75 9.18 -4.50
N THR A 39 -14.69 9.37 -5.43
CA THR A 39 -14.43 9.20 -6.86
C THR A 39 -13.86 10.52 -7.41
N PRO A 40 -12.53 10.67 -7.58
CA PRO A 40 -12.02 11.84 -8.27
C PRO A 40 -12.63 11.85 -9.66
N ALA A 41 -13.11 13.02 -10.11
CA ALA A 41 -13.62 13.25 -11.47
C ALA A 41 -12.51 13.03 -12.52
N SER A 42 -12.11 11.79 -12.72
CA SER A 42 -11.13 11.35 -13.70
C SER A 42 -11.87 11.03 -14.98
N SER A 43 -12.28 12.08 -15.70
CA SER A 43 -12.62 12.04 -17.13
C SER A 43 -13.05 13.41 -17.67
N ALA A 44 -12.39 14.50 -17.26
CA ALA A 44 -12.40 15.72 -18.06
C ALA A 44 -11.37 15.58 -19.19
N ALA A 45 -11.87 15.17 -20.35
CA ALA A 45 -11.25 15.15 -21.67
C ALA A 45 -9.97 15.99 -21.86
N PHE A 46 -8.85 15.30 -22.07
CA PHE A 46 -7.60 15.88 -22.56
C PHE A 46 -7.79 16.25 -24.04
N LYS A 47 -8.13 17.51 -24.34
CA LYS A 47 -8.10 18.06 -25.71
C LYS A 47 -6.64 18.18 -26.18
N PRO A 48 -6.23 17.63 -27.33
CA PRO A 48 -4.92 17.91 -27.90
C PRO A 48 -4.98 19.26 -28.63
N GLY A 49 -4.70 20.33 -27.88
CA GLY A 49 -4.49 21.69 -28.41
C GLY A 49 -3.01 21.96 -28.62
N SER A 50 -2.64 22.31 -29.85
CA SER A 50 -1.30 22.56 -30.36
C SER A 50 -0.54 23.73 -29.70
N ARG A 51 0.80 23.62 -29.72
CA ARG A 51 1.83 24.68 -29.63
C ARG A 51 2.06 25.33 -28.24
N GLU A 52 3.16 24.94 -27.59
CA GLU A 52 4.42 25.71 -27.53
C GLU A 52 5.21 25.28 -26.27
N ARG A 53 6.45 24.80 -26.49
CA ARG A 53 7.55 24.56 -25.54
C ARG A 53 7.30 24.89 -24.04
N ARG A 54 6.96 23.87 -23.24
CA ARG A 54 7.47 23.74 -21.86
C ARG A 54 7.80 22.28 -21.59
N ARG A 55 9.05 22.02 -21.20
CA ARG A 55 9.58 20.71 -20.83
C ARG A 55 8.69 20.09 -19.76
N ARG A 56 7.99 19.00 -20.12
CA ARG A 56 7.18 18.22 -19.20
C ARG A 56 8.10 17.25 -18.47
N ILE A 57 8.25 17.44 -17.16
CA ILE A 57 8.63 16.36 -16.25
C ILE A 57 7.35 15.52 -16.11
N GLY A 58 7.36 14.34 -16.73
CA GLY A 58 6.28 13.36 -16.56
C GLY A 58 6.34 12.82 -15.15
N LEU A 59 5.46 13.31 -14.28
CA LEU A 59 5.33 12.83 -12.91
C LEU A 59 4.46 11.56 -12.96
N VAL A 60 5.12 10.41 -12.97
CA VAL A 60 4.46 9.11 -12.82
C VAL A 60 4.02 9.02 -11.36
N ALA A 61 2.71 9.08 -11.13
CA ALA A 61 2.14 8.93 -9.79
C ALA A 61 2.25 7.46 -9.36
N ALA A 62 3.39 7.10 -8.75
CA ALA A 62 3.54 5.82 -8.07
C ALA A 62 2.65 5.84 -6.82
N SER A 63 1.53 5.09 -6.85
CA SER A 63 0.70 4.94 -5.66
C SER A 63 1.34 3.90 -4.74
N VAL A 64 1.73 4.34 -3.55
CA VAL A 64 2.10 3.47 -2.44
C VAL A 64 0.83 3.16 -1.66
N VAL A 65 0.49 1.89 -1.51
CA VAL A 65 -0.61 1.47 -0.63
C VAL A 65 -0.01 1.13 0.73
N ALA A 66 -0.16 2.04 1.69
CA ALA A 66 0.25 1.78 3.06
C ALA A 66 -0.81 0.89 3.73
N ILE A 67 -0.51 -0.40 3.91
CA ILE A 67 -1.34 -1.30 4.71
C ILE A 67 -0.82 -1.22 6.15
N ALA A 68 -1.42 -0.33 6.94
CA ALA A 68 -1.05 -0.13 8.34
C ALA A 68 -1.49 -1.32 9.21
N GLY A 69 -0.76 -2.44 9.14
CA GLY A 69 -0.85 -3.53 10.11
C GLY A 69 -0.14 -3.16 11.41
N VAL A 70 -0.72 -2.27 12.20
CA VAL A 70 -0.17 -1.94 13.53
C VAL A 70 -0.56 -3.05 14.50
N GLY A 71 0.42 -3.85 14.92
CA GLY A 71 0.37 -4.55 16.18
C GLY A 71 0.17 -3.53 17.31
N ILE A 72 -1.07 -3.43 17.77
CA ILE A 72 -1.57 -2.80 19.01
C ILE A 72 -1.23 -1.31 19.18
N GLY A 73 -2.18 -0.44 18.79
CA GLY A 73 -2.33 0.91 19.34
C GLY A 73 -2.16 2.07 18.36
N GLY A 74 -3.22 2.42 17.63
CA GLY A 74 -3.28 3.70 16.91
C GLY A 74 -3.99 3.61 15.56
N ALA A 75 -5.32 3.51 15.60
CA ALA A 75 -6.17 3.67 14.43
C ALA A 75 -6.13 5.14 13.96
N ALA A 76 -5.45 5.40 12.84
CA ALA A 76 -5.71 6.57 12.02
C ALA A 76 -6.35 6.09 10.71
N ALA A 77 -7.69 6.15 10.72
CA ALA A 77 -8.63 6.14 9.60
C ALA A 77 -8.05 5.90 8.18
N SER A 78 -7.76 4.64 7.85
CA SER A 78 -8.01 4.12 6.52
C SER A 78 -9.20 3.17 6.67
N GLY A 79 -10.33 3.55 6.08
CA GLY A 79 -11.59 2.82 6.23
C GLY A 79 -11.46 1.36 5.77
N ILE A 80 -11.78 0.45 6.69
CA ILE A 80 -12.41 -0.85 6.46
C ILE A 80 -11.88 -1.59 5.22
N LEU A 81 -10.63 -2.00 5.26
CA LEU A 81 -10.28 -3.33 4.76
C LEU A 81 -9.71 -4.08 5.95
N SER A 82 -10.57 -4.87 6.60
CA SER A 82 -10.09 -5.97 7.43
C SER A 82 -9.01 -6.70 6.62
N PRO A 83 -7.83 -7.01 7.19
CA PRO A 83 -6.84 -7.78 6.47
C PRO A 83 -7.52 -9.08 6.06
N SER A 84 -7.86 -9.20 4.78
CA SER A 84 -8.37 -10.45 4.23
C SER A 84 -7.31 -11.50 4.55
N PRO A 85 -7.68 -12.73 4.96
CA PRO A 85 -6.71 -13.76 5.33
C PRO A 85 -5.71 -14.13 4.22
N SER A 86 -5.87 -13.58 3.00
CA SER A 86 -4.92 -13.65 1.89
C SER A 86 -3.83 -12.57 1.89
N THR A 87 -3.94 -11.49 2.66
CA THR A 87 -2.95 -10.39 2.64
C THR A 87 -1.60 -10.81 3.22
N SER A 88 -1.60 -11.76 4.16
CA SER A 88 -0.38 -12.33 4.74
C SER A 88 0.42 -13.21 3.76
N SER A 89 -0.21 -13.77 2.72
CA SER A 89 0.50 -14.60 1.74
C SER A 89 1.39 -13.78 0.80
N TRP A 90 1.10 -12.49 0.63
CA TRP A 90 1.93 -11.59 -0.19
C TRP A 90 3.22 -11.16 0.49
N PHE A 91 3.28 -11.27 1.82
CA PHE A 91 4.49 -11.02 2.61
C PHE A 91 5.23 -12.32 2.94
N THR A 92 5.11 -13.33 2.09
CA THR A 92 6.01 -14.48 2.13
C THR A 92 7.45 -13.99 1.96
N GLU A 93 8.43 -14.66 2.59
CA GLU A 93 9.84 -14.21 2.60
C GLU A 93 10.44 -14.04 1.19
N ASP A 94 9.84 -14.68 0.19
CA ASP A 94 10.26 -14.55 -1.19
C ASP A 94 9.86 -13.21 -1.82
N GLY A 95 10.83 -12.32 -1.94
CA GLY A 95 10.72 -11.11 -2.77
C GLY A 95 10.17 -9.89 -2.04
N VAL A 96 10.41 -9.83 -0.74
CA VAL A 96 10.25 -8.64 0.08
C VAL A 96 11.60 -8.00 0.37
N VAL A 97 11.60 -6.70 0.65
CA VAL A 97 12.77 -5.95 1.14
C VAL A 97 12.49 -5.54 2.58
N HIS A 98 13.41 -5.88 3.48
CA HIS A 98 13.37 -5.42 4.87
C HIS A 98 14.35 -4.28 5.05
N LEU A 99 13.85 -3.12 5.46
CA LEU A 99 14.66 -1.93 5.70
C LEU A 99 14.53 -1.48 7.16
N PRO A 100 15.64 -1.31 7.88
CA PRO A 100 15.62 -0.61 9.14
C PRO A 100 15.39 0.88 8.87
N ILE A 101 14.23 1.41 9.29
CA ILE A 101 13.95 2.85 9.21
C ILE A 101 14.02 3.43 10.62
N VAL A 102 14.97 4.35 10.82
CA VAL A 102 15.13 5.10 12.06
C VAL A 102 14.03 6.16 12.13
N LEU A 103 13.06 5.97 13.02
CA LEU A 103 11.96 6.91 13.22
C LEU A 103 12.32 8.02 14.22
N SER A 104 13.18 7.69 15.19
CA SER A 104 13.73 8.61 16.18
C SER A 104 15.12 8.11 16.63
N PRO A 105 15.92 8.92 17.36
CA PRO A 105 17.23 8.49 17.86
C PRO A 105 17.20 7.20 18.70
N THR A 106 16.06 6.85 19.27
CA THR A 106 15.88 5.69 20.15
C THR A 106 14.95 4.62 19.56
N LYS A 107 14.39 4.84 18.37
CA LYS A 107 13.40 3.95 17.76
C LYS A 107 13.72 3.67 16.31
N THR A 108 14.11 2.43 16.05
CA THR A 108 14.25 1.85 14.71
C THR A 108 13.13 0.85 14.48
N CYS A 109 12.43 0.96 13.36
CA CYS A 109 11.42 -0.01 12.96
C CYS A 109 11.93 -0.82 11.77
N GLN A 110 11.61 -2.11 11.75
CA GLN A 110 11.81 -2.93 10.56
C GLN A 110 10.60 -2.74 9.66
N VAL A 111 10.83 -2.22 8.47
CA VAL A 111 9.78 -1.96 7.48
C VAL A 111 9.98 -2.91 6.30
N THR A 112 8.97 -3.71 6.04
CA THR A 112 8.90 -4.65 4.94
C THR A 112 8.19 -4.00 3.77
N PHE A 113 8.81 -4.02 2.60
CA PHE A 113 8.23 -3.58 1.34
C PHE A 113 8.01 -4.80 0.45
N ALA A 114 6.81 -4.95 -0.10
CA ALA A 114 6.44 -6.07 -0.95
C ALA A 114 5.78 -5.58 -2.23
N PRO A 115 6.08 -6.18 -3.40
CA PRO A 115 5.31 -5.91 -4.60
C PRO A 115 3.94 -6.57 -4.46
N VAL A 116 2.87 -5.81 -4.72
CA VAL A 116 1.49 -6.32 -4.64
C VAL A 116 0.72 -6.01 -5.93
N PRO A 117 -0.26 -6.84 -6.30
CA PRO A 117 -1.15 -6.55 -7.40
C PRO A 117 -1.93 -5.26 -7.16
N ARG A 118 -2.14 -4.48 -8.21
CA ARG A 118 -3.15 -3.41 -8.19
C ARG A 118 -4.49 -4.01 -8.57
N GLU A 119 -5.49 -3.91 -7.68
CA GLU A 119 -6.78 -4.62 -7.80
C GLU A 119 -7.48 -4.42 -9.16
N ALA A 120 -7.39 -3.23 -9.75
CA ALA A 120 -8.00 -2.93 -11.04
C ALA A 120 -7.31 -3.58 -12.26
N SER A 121 -6.09 -4.12 -12.09
CA SER A 121 -5.23 -4.61 -13.17
C SER A 121 -5.00 -6.12 -13.15
N ALA A 122 -5.35 -6.79 -12.05
CA ALA A 122 -4.94 -8.17 -11.79
C ALA A 122 -5.65 -9.23 -12.64
N THR A 123 -6.80 -8.90 -13.24
CA THR A 123 -7.70 -9.91 -13.85
C THR A 123 -7.52 -10.14 -15.36
N SER A 124 -6.66 -9.40 -16.06
CA SER A 124 -6.64 -9.49 -17.54
C SER A 124 -5.27 -9.32 -18.22
N LEU A 125 -4.16 -9.60 -17.55
CA LEU A 125 -2.85 -9.46 -18.15
C LEU A 125 -2.28 -10.81 -18.59
N ASP A 126 -2.10 -10.99 -19.91
CA ASP A 126 -1.45 -12.16 -20.54
C ASP A 126 -0.02 -12.42 -20.00
N LYS A 127 0.55 -11.47 -19.24
CA LYS A 127 1.89 -11.51 -18.65
C LYS A 127 1.90 -11.35 -17.14
N TRP A 128 0.80 -11.62 -16.46
CA TRP A 128 0.68 -11.39 -15.01
C TRP A 128 1.79 -12.09 -14.20
N ASP A 129 1.94 -13.41 -14.36
CA ASP A 129 2.94 -14.19 -13.61
C ASP A 129 4.37 -13.70 -13.88
N GLN A 130 4.67 -13.34 -15.14
CA GLN A 130 5.96 -12.78 -15.53
C GLN A 130 6.20 -11.42 -14.86
N THR A 131 5.18 -10.57 -14.78
CA THR A 131 5.26 -9.23 -14.18
C THR A 131 5.50 -9.32 -12.68
N LEU A 132 4.72 -10.16 -11.99
CA LEU A 132 4.87 -10.37 -10.56
C LEU A 132 6.23 -10.99 -10.22
N SER A 133 6.66 -12.01 -10.96
CA SER A 133 7.97 -12.63 -10.79
C SER A 133 9.13 -11.63 -11.01
N ALA A 134 9.01 -10.76 -12.01
CA ALA A 134 10.01 -9.72 -12.27
C ALA A 134 10.03 -8.67 -11.15
N ALA A 135 8.87 -8.29 -10.60
CA ALA A 135 8.77 -7.39 -9.47
C ALA A 135 9.41 -7.97 -8.20
N HIS A 136 9.15 -9.24 -7.87
CA HIS A 136 9.81 -9.92 -6.75
C HIS A 136 11.34 -10.00 -6.97
N THR A 137 11.77 -10.32 -8.19
CA THR A 137 13.21 -10.36 -8.53
C THR A 137 13.87 -9.00 -8.33
N PHE A 138 13.20 -7.93 -8.79
CA PHE A 138 13.66 -6.56 -8.56
C PHE A 138 13.81 -6.27 -7.06
N MET A 139 12.77 -6.57 -6.26
CA MET A 139 12.80 -6.34 -4.81
C MET A 139 13.96 -7.10 -4.14
N LYS A 140 14.19 -8.37 -4.48
CA LYS A 140 15.36 -9.14 -3.97
C LYS A 140 16.71 -8.51 -4.33
N SER A 141 16.78 -7.78 -5.45
CA SER A 141 18.03 -7.17 -5.93
C SER A 141 18.30 -5.78 -5.36
N VAL A 142 17.35 -5.19 -4.62
CA VAL A 142 17.53 -3.86 -4.02
C VAL A 142 18.59 -3.95 -2.93
N ASP A 143 19.67 -3.18 -3.11
CA ASP A 143 20.63 -2.92 -2.04
C ASP A 143 20.07 -1.86 -1.09
N ALA A 144 19.88 -2.24 0.17
CA ALA A 144 19.41 -1.36 1.22
C ALA A 144 20.38 -0.19 1.49
N GLU A 145 21.68 -0.38 1.28
CA GLU A 145 22.70 0.65 1.51
C GLU A 145 22.67 1.76 0.45
N GLU A 146 22.26 1.42 -0.77
CA GLU A 146 22.06 2.40 -1.85
C GLU A 146 20.78 3.23 -1.69
N LEU A 147 19.88 2.82 -0.79
CA LEU A 147 18.60 3.48 -0.56
C LEU A 147 18.73 4.59 0.50
N SER A 148 19.09 5.78 0.05
CA SER A 148 19.19 6.96 0.92
C SER A 148 17.80 7.47 1.35
N VAL A 149 17.39 7.14 2.58
CA VAL A 149 16.15 7.65 3.20
C VAL A 149 16.06 9.18 3.16
N PRO A 150 17.12 9.96 3.52
CA PRO A 150 17.05 11.42 3.43
C PRO A 150 16.80 11.92 2.00
N ALA A 151 17.46 11.33 1.00
CA ALA A 151 17.26 11.71 -0.40
C ALA A 151 15.83 11.39 -0.87
N ALA A 152 15.31 10.22 -0.51
CA ALA A 152 13.94 9.82 -0.81
C ALA A 152 12.93 10.79 -0.18
N VAL A 153 13.10 11.16 1.10
CA VAL A 153 12.24 12.13 1.79
C VAL A 153 12.29 13.50 1.11
N THR A 154 13.46 14.00 0.75
CA THR A 154 13.60 15.27 0.03
C THR A 154 12.87 15.24 -1.31
N ALA A 155 13.06 14.18 -2.11
CA ALA A 155 12.39 14.02 -3.39
C ALA A 155 10.86 13.92 -3.23
N TYR A 156 10.40 13.11 -2.26
CA TYR A 156 8.99 12.93 -1.97
C TYR A 156 8.32 14.26 -1.60
N ARG A 157 8.89 15.02 -0.67
CA ARG A 157 8.37 16.35 -0.28
C ARG A 157 8.35 17.36 -1.41
N ALA A 158 9.29 17.27 -2.36
CA ALA A 158 9.29 18.12 -3.55
C ALA A 158 8.18 17.75 -4.55
N SER A 159 7.68 16.52 -4.51
CA SER A 159 6.67 15.99 -5.44
C SER A 159 5.23 16.05 -4.91
N VAL A 160 5.05 16.25 -3.60
CA VAL A 160 3.76 16.19 -2.91
C VAL A 160 3.37 17.58 -2.40
N PRO A 161 2.13 18.05 -2.61
CA PRO A 161 1.65 19.31 -2.05
C PRO A 161 1.79 19.36 -0.52
N THR A 162 2.18 20.50 0.03
CA THR A 162 2.41 20.67 1.47
C THR A 162 1.19 20.28 2.30
N GLU A 163 -0.01 20.57 1.81
CA GLU A 163 -1.28 20.28 2.47
C GLU A 163 -1.49 18.77 2.70
N GLN A 164 -0.93 17.92 1.84
CA GLN A 164 -1.00 16.45 2.01
C GLN A 164 0.02 15.94 3.03
N LEU A 165 1.06 16.71 3.34
CA LEU A 165 2.07 16.40 4.34
C LEU A 165 1.66 16.89 5.74
N GLU A 166 0.74 17.85 5.81
CA GLU A 166 0.23 18.37 7.09
C GLU A 166 -0.44 17.25 7.90
N GLY A 167 -0.11 17.18 9.19
CA GLY A 167 -0.60 16.13 10.08
C GLY A 167 0.08 14.77 9.95
N GLN A 168 0.94 14.55 8.94
CA GLN A 168 1.73 13.32 8.86
C GLN A 168 2.93 13.35 9.82
N SER A 169 3.17 12.22 10.48
CA SER A 169 4.38 12.06 11.29
C SER A 169 5.63 11.98 10.41
N ALA A 170 6.80 12.36 10.94
CA ALA A 170 8.08 12.21 10.23
C ALA A 170 8.35 10.74 9.82
N ALA A 171 7.89 9.80 10.64
CA ALA A 171 7.95 8.36 10.37
C ALA A 171 7.12 7.98 9.14
N THR A 172 5.85 8.41 9.11
CA THR A 172 4.94 8.19 7.98
C THR A 172 5.53 8.75 6.69
N VAL A 173 6.01 9.99 6.72
CA VAL A 173 6.65 10.62 5.55
C VAL A 173 7.87 9.83 5.09
N SER A 174 8.69 9.33 6.01
CA SER A 174 9.88 8.55 5.67
C SER A 174 9.54 7.20 5.03
N ILE A 175 8.59 6.46 5.62
CA ILE A 175 8.14 5.17 5.09
C ILE A 175 7.52 5.35 3.70
N THR A 176 6.64 6.34 3.54
CA THR A 176 5.99 6.61 2.25
C THR A 176 6.99 7.06 1.19
N ALA A 177 7.95 7.92 1.54
CA ALA A 177 9.00 8.36 0.63
C ALA A 177 9.86 7.19 0.13
N VAL A 178 10.28 6.31 1.04
CA VAL A 178 11.03 5.09 0.70
C VAL A 178 10.21 4.17 -0.20
N GLY A 179 8.93 3.95 0.14
CA GLY A 179 8.02 3.15 -0.68
C GLY A 179 7.82 3.72 -2.08
N ALA A 180 7.73 5.05 -2.20
CA ALA A 180 7.56 5.74 -3.48
C ALA A 180 8.82 5.62 -4.36
N GLU A 181 10.01 5.77 -3.76
CA GLU A 181 11.29 5.55 -4.43
C GLU A 181 11.41 4.12 -4.96
N LEU A 182 11.12 3.11 -4.12
CA LEU A 182 11.13 1.71 -4.51
C LEU A 182 10.12 1.43 -5.64
N ALA A 183 8.91 1.95 -5.52
CA ALA A 183 7.88 1.81 -6.55
C ALA A 183 8.34 2.43 -7.89
N GLY A 184 8.94 3.62 -7.87
CA GLY A 184 9.47 4.26 -9.07
C GLY A 184 10.58 3.45 -9.75
N ARG A 185 11.54 2.94 -8.98
CA ARG A 185 12.62 2.09 -9.51
C ARG A 185 12.10 0.77 -10.06
N MET A 186 11.18 0.11 -9.36
CA MET A 186 10.52 -1.13 -9.80
C MET A 186 9.76 -0.90 -11.11
N GLN A 187 8.96 0.17 -11.18
CA GLN A 187 8.20 0.49 -12.39
C GLN A 187 9.11 0.76 -13.59
N ALA A 188 10.23 1.46 -13.39
CA ALA A 188 11.23 1.67 -14.43
C ALA A 188 11.84 0.33 -14.91
N ALA A 189 12.16 -0.58 -13.98
CA ALA A 189 12.71 -1.90 -14.30
C ALA A 189 11.71 -2.79 -15.06
N LEU A 190 10.43 -2.80 -14.66
CA LEU A 190 9.37 -3.53 -15.36
C LEU A 190 9.12 -2.96 -16.77
N THR A 191 9.08 -1.63 -16.90
CA THR A 191 8.90 -0.94 -18.18
C THR A 191 10.04 -1.26 -19.14
N ALA A 192 11.29 -1.29 -18.66
CA ALA A 192 12.45 -1.66 -19.48
C ALA A 192 12.38 -3.08 -20.04
N GLN A 193 11.63 -3.98 -19.39
CA GLN A 193 11.38 -5.36 -19.84
C GLN A 193 10.11 -5.50 -20.70
N GLY A 194 9.39 -4.40 -20.97
CA GLY A 194 8.11 -4.43 -21.68
C GLY A 194 7.00 -5.13 -20.88
N LEU A 195 7.06 -5.04 -19.55
CA LEU A 195 6.06 -5.58 -18.62
C LEU A 195 5.15 -4.45 -18.10
N PRO A 196 3.87 -4.76 -17.77
CA PRO A 196 2.89 -3.80 -17.26
C PRO A 196 3.25 -3.29 -15.86
N ALA A 197 4.04 -2.22 -15.81
CA ALA A 197 4.52 -1.62 -14.56
C ALA A 197 3.41 -1.04 -13.68
N ASP A 198 2.28 -0.65 -14.27
CA ASP A 198 1.11 -0.09 -13.58
C ASP A 198 0.25 -1.14 -12.88
N ALA A 199 0.47 -2.42 -13.16
CA ALA A 199 -0.22 -3.55 -12.55
C ALA A 199 0.34 -3.94 -11.18
N ILE A 200 1.53 -3.44 -10.83
CA ILE A 200 2.19 -3.71 -9.55
C ILE A 200 2.31 -2.41 -8.76
N SER A 201 1.98 -2.49 -7.46
CA SER A 201 2.23 -1.45 -6.47
C SER A 201 3.22 -1.97 -5.42
N VAL A 202 3.71 -1.10 -4.55
CA VAL A 202 4.49 -1.48 -3.37
C VAL A 202 3.61 -1.32 -2.15
N ALA A 203 3.40 -2.41 -1.43
CA ALA A 203 2.80 -2.41 -0.10
C ALA A 203 3.89 -2.30 0.97
N THR A 204 3.53 -1.68 2.08
CA THR A 204 4.41 -1.53 3.24
C THR A 204 3.79 -2.18 4.47
N PHE A 205 4.63 -2.83 5.27
CA PHE A 205 4.29 -3.36 6.59
C PHE A 205 5.40 -2.97 7.56
N SER A 206 5.07 -2.45 8.75
CA SER A 206 6.08 -2.02 9.72
C SER A 206 5.94 -2.77 11.04
N LYS A 207 7.03 -3.38 11.49
CA LYS A 207 7.17 -3.93 12.84
C LYS A 207 8.16 -3.08 13.64
N CYS A 208 7.63 -2.31 14.58
CA CYS A 208 8.44 -1.61 15.55
C CYS A 208 8.60 -2.48 16.80
N GLY A 209 9.82 -2.63 17.32
CA GLY A 209 9.99 -3.20 18.65
C GLY A 209 9.33 -2.29 19.68
N SER A 210 8.48 -2.83 20.55
CA SER A 210 8.14 -2.16 21.80
C SER A 210 9.38 -2.24 22.68
N ASN A 211 10.07 -1.12 22.90
CA ASN A 211 11.11 -1.05 23.93
C ASN A 211 10.49 -0.97 25.35
N ASP A 212 9.23 -1.37 25.52
CA ASP A 212 8.52 -1.37 26.80
C ASP A 212 8.88 -2.62 27.62
N SER A 213 10.15 -2.71 27.98
CA SER A 213 10.66 -3.69 28.95
C SER A 213 11.73 -3.03 29.81
N GLU A 214 11.32 -2.04 30.60
CA GLU A 214 12.02 -1.67 31.83
C GLU A 214 11.03 -1.14 32.88
#